data_AF-A0ABD1Y3F1-F1
#
_entry.id   AF-A0ABD1Y3F1-F1
#
_cell.length_a   1.000
_cell.length_b   1.000
_cell.length_c   1.000
_cell.angle_alpha   90.00
_cell.angle_beta   90.00
_cell.angle_gamma   90.00
#
_symmetry.space_group_name_H-M   'P 1'
#
loop_
_entity.id
_entity.type
_entity.pdbx_description
1 polymer ?
#
loop_
_entity_poly.entity_id
_entity_poly.type
_entity_poly.pdbx_seq_one_letter_code
_entity_poly.pdbx_strand_id
1 'polypeptide(L)'
;MTESKAFTAHTSAYVGTLAILLVLMPCLVLVEGKTCGGFSPSCILPNITENGVLTALCEDDMSNLGSTSIDLNAHIGADNNGNLVPNSSGFANQCRNKLIIQLQSSTNSLFELEASCKKTSGKKTSWKTSTLLIDRYLKDVNGRLVWDSCTRRRSLL
;
A
#
# COMPACT_ATOMS: atom_id res chain seq x y z
N MET A 1 47.04 52.03 38.67
CA MET A 1 46.89 52.26 40.11
C MET A 1 45.74 51.41 40.60
N THR A 2 46.06 50.58 41.57
CA THR A 2 45.25 49.62 42.33
C THR A 2 44.02 50.23 42.98
N GLU A 3 42.91 49.48 43.05
CA GLU A 3 42.24 49.19 44.32
C GLU A 3 41.16 48.10 44.17
N SER A 4 41.41 46.97 44.85
CA SER A 4 40.46 45.90 45.13
C SER A 4 39.39 46.36 46.14
N LYS A 5 38.12 45.98 45.94
CA LYS A 5 37.14 45.90 47.05
C LYS A 5 36.24 44.66 46.95
N ALA A 6 36.49 43.79 47.92
CA ALA A 6 35.61 42.97 48.74
C ALA A 6 34.42 42.22 48.10
N PHE A 7 34.57 40.90 48.15
CA PHE A 7 33.55 39.88 47.98
C PHE A 7 32.79 39.71 49.31
N THR A 8 31.47 39.90 49.30
CA THR A 8 30.60 39.59 50.46
C THR A 8 29.59 38.54 50.03
N ALA A 9 29.76 37.32 50.55
CA ALA A 9 28.86 36.20 50.33
C ALA A 9 27.64 36.32 51.26
N HIS A 10 26.43 36.28 50.70
CA HIS A 10 25.21 35.99 51.44
C HIS A 10 24.62 34.68 50.92
N THR A 11 24.79 33.64 51.73
CA THR A 11 24.09 32.36 51.62
C THR A 11 22.63 32.57 52.04
N SER A 12 21.69 32.33 51.12
CA SER A 12 20.28 32.15 51.46
C SER A 12 19.81 30.82 50.89
N ALA A 13 19.43 29.93 51.81
CA ALA A 13 18.97 28.58 51.53
C ALA A 13 17.53 28.63 50.98
N TYR A 14 17.34 28.24 49.73
CA TYR A 14 16.03 27.89 49.17
C TYR A 14 15.89 26.36 49.19
N VAL A 15 15.27 25.85 50.26
CA VAL A 15 14.71 24.49 50.27
C VAL A 15 13.26 24.62 49.82
N GLY A 16 13.09 24.68 48.50
CA GLY A 16 11.79 24.65 47.84
C GLY A 16 11.64 23.33 47.10
N THR A 17 11.00 22.36 47.75
CA THR A 17 10.68 21.04 47.20
C THR A 17 9.75 21.21 46.00
N LEU A 18 10.32 21.25 44.79
CA LEU A 18 9.55 21.28 43.55
C LEU A 18 9.05 19.86 43.28
N ALA A 19 7.75 19.63 43.48
CA ALA A 19 7.08 18.40 43.07
C ALA A 19 7.17 18.27 41.54
N ILE A 20 7.99 17.33 41.07
CA ILE A 20 8.06 16.96 39.66
C ILE A 20 6.75 16.25 39.32
N LEU A 21 5.82 16.99 38.73
CA LEU A 21 4.63 16.43 38.10
C LEU A 21 5.10 15.68 36.84
N LEU A 22 5.44 14.40 36.97
CA LEU A 22 5.64 13.48 35.86
C LEU A 22 4.29 13.33 35.15
N VAL A 23 4.02 14.23 34.21
CA VAL A 23 2.98 14.01 33.21
C VAL A 23 3.46 12.82 32.40
N LEU A 24 2.90 11.65 32.69
CA LEU A 24 2.93 10.46 31.84
C LEU A 24 2.37 10.89 30.48
N MET A 25 3.24 11.40 29.60
CA MET A 25 2.91 11.51 28.18
C MET A 25 2.65 10.08 27.72
N PRO A 26 1.43 9.73 27.30
CA PRO A 26 1.25 8.50 26.57
C PRO A 26 2.12 8.62 25.32
N CYS A 27 3.18 7.83 25.28
CA CYS A 27 3.95 7.59 24.08
C CYS A 27 2.96 7.05 23.06
N LEU A 28 2.47 7.93 22.18
CA LEU A 28 1.73 7.55 20.99
C LEU A 28 2.71 6.76 20.13
N VAL A 29 2.76 5.46 20.35
CA VAL A 29 3.43 4.53 19.46
C VAL A 29 2.61 4.58 18.18
N LEU A 30 3.07 5.38 17.21
CA LEU A 30 2.60 5.29 15.84
C LEU A 30 2.98 3.88 15.39
N VAL A 31 2.05 2.94 15.52
CA VAL A 31 2.17 1.67 14.84
C VAL A 31 2.10 2.04 13.36
N GLU A 32 3.24 2.07 12.68
CA GLU A 32 3.29 2.15 11.22
C GLU A 32 2.46 0.97 10.70
N GLY A 33 1.21 1.27 10.35
CA GLY A 33 0.33 0.28 9.77
C GLY A 33 1.00 -0.19 8.49
N LYS A 34 1.37 -1.47 8.42
CA LYS A 34 1.98 -2.07 7.23
C LYS A 34 1.10 -1.73 6.01
N THR A 35 1.58 -0.81 5.18
CA THR A 35 0.87 -0.40 3.97
C THR A 35 1.03 -1.51 2.95
N CYS A 36 -0.04 -2.28 2.74
CA CYS A 36 -0.09 -3.28 1.68
C CYS A 36 -0.18 -2.59 0.31
N GLY A 37 0.61 -3.06 -0.66
CA GLY A 37 0.59 -2.56 -2.04
C GLY A 37 1.06 -1.11 -2.19
N GLY A 38 0.47 -0.38 -3.12
CA GLY A 38 0.75 1.02 -3.42
C GLY A 38 1.82 1.21 -4.48
N PHE A 39 1.69 0.56 -5.65
CA PHE A 39 2.59 0.80 -6.78
C PHE A 39 2.24 2.07 -7.57
N SER A 40 0.98 2.52 -7.53
CA SER A 40 0.53 3.66 -8.35
C SER A 40 1.23 5.01 -8.12
N PRO A 41 1.85 5.32 -6.97
CA PRO A 41 2.60 6.57 -6.81
C PRO A 41 3.87 6.63 -7.65
N SER A 42 4.52 5.50 -7.93
CA SER A 42 5.79 5.43 -8.67
C SER A 42 5.65 4.74 -10.04
N CYS A 43 4.46 4.23 -10.37
CA CYS A 43 4.22 3.54 -11.63
C CYS A 43 3.07 4.15 -12.43
N ILE A 44 3.26 4.23 -13.75
CA ILE A 44 2.32 4.80 -14.71
C ILE A 44 2.03 3.86 -15.87
N LEU A 45 0.96 4.18 -16.61
CA LEU A 45 0.54 3.50 -17.85
C LEU A 45 0.43 1.96 -17.71
N PRO A 46 -0.22 1.43 -16.66
CA PRO A 46 -0.41 -0.02 -16.55
C PRO A 46 -1.29 -0.54 -17.68
N ASN A 47 -0.86 -1.63 -18.30
CA ASN A 47 -1.58 -2.35 -19.33
C ASN A 47 -1.53 -3.84 -19.07
N ILE A 48 -2.58 -4.57 -19.46
CA ILE A 48 -2.67 -6.02 -19.24
C ILE A 48 -2.87 -6.76 -20.56
N THR A 49 -2.15 -7.87 -20.70
CA THR A 49 -2.30 -8.78 -21.84
C THR A 49 -3.43 -9.77 -21.60
N GLU A 50 -3.89 -10.42 -22.67
CA GLU A 50 -4.90 -11.50 -22.55
C GLU A 50 -4.42 -12.69 -21.70
N ASN A 51 -3.10 -12.92 -21.62
CA ASN A 51 -2.53 -13.99 -20.80
C ASN A 51 -2.41 -13.61 -19.32
N GLY A 52 -2.79 -12.39 -18.93
CA GLY A 52 -2.76 -11.93 -17.54
C GLY A 52 -1.43 -11.31 -17.10
N VAL A 53 -0.51 -11.04 -18.02
CA VAL A 53 0.72 -10.28 -17.72
C VAL A 53 0.40 -8.79 -17.68
N LEU A 54 0.67 -8.15 -16.55
CA LEU A 54 0.60 -6.70 -16.36
C LEU A 54 1.97 -6.09 -16.67
N THR A 55 1.98 -5.03 -17.45
CA THR A 55 3.17 -4.22 -17.75
C THR A 55 2.93 -2.78 -17.31
N ALA A 56 3.94 -2.11 -16.77
CA ALA A 56 3.90 -0.70 -16.41
C ALA A 56 5.28 -0.04 -16.60
N LEU A 57 5.33 1.28 -16.49
CA LEU A 57 6.59 2.02 -16.31
C LEU A 57 6.68 2.44 -14.84
N CYS A 58 7.74 2.06 -14.14
CA CYS A 58 7.95 2.37 -12.72
C CYS A 58 9.27 3.11 -12.51
N GLU A 59 9.28 4.05 -11.57
CA GLU A 59 10.48 4.80 -11.17
C GLU A 59 11.38 3.94 -10.28
N ASP A 60 12.67 3.89 -10.60
CA ASP A 60 13.70 3.31 -9.73
C ASP A 60 14.13 4.30 -8.62
N ASP A 61 15.00 3.85 -7.71
CA ASP A 61 15.52 4.69 -6.61
C ASP A 61 16.34 5.90 -7.09
N MET A 62 16.70 5.94 -8.38
CA MET A 62 17.38 7.06 -9.05
C MET A 62 16.41 7.93 -9.88
N SER A 63 15.10 7.72 -9.73
CA SER A 63 14.03 8.40 -10.48
C SER A 63 14.05 8.14 -11.99
N ASN A 64 14.64 7.03 -12.44
CA ASN A 64 14.53 6.61 -13.84
C ASN A 64 13.26 5.77 -14.04
N LEU A 65 12.47 6.12 -15.07
CA LEU A 65 11.33 5.30 -15.49
C LEU A 65 11.80 4.11 -16.32
N GLY A 66 11.55 2.90 -15.82
CA GLY A 66 11.85 1.64 -16.49
C GLY A 66 10.59 0.80 -16.73
N SER A 67 10.58 0.01 -17.80
CA SER A 67 9.49 -0.96 -18.03
C SER A 67 9.66 -2.18 -17.13
N THR A 68 8.57 -2.58 -16.47
CA THR A 68 8.50 -3.77 -15.64
C THR A 68 7.23 -4.55 -15.95
N SER A 69 7.24 -5.85 -15.63
CA SER A 69 6.10 -6.73 -15.82
C SER A 69 5.92 -7.71 -14.68
N ILE A 70 4.70 -8.17 -14.47
CA ILE A 70 4.35 -9.21 -13.52
C ILE A 70 3.24 -10.08 -14.08
N ASP A 71 3.34 -11.40 -13.88
CA ASP A 71 2.27 -12.32 -14.23
C ASP A 71 1.18 -12.32 -13.14
N LEU A 72 0.07 -11.63 -13.39
CA LEU A 72 -1.06 -11.65 -12.47
C LEU A 72 -1.80 -12.98 -12.47
N ASN A 73 -1.62 -13.82 -13.50
CA ASN A 73 -2.28 -15.13 -13.57
C ASN A 73 -1.77 -16.08 -12.48
N ALA A 74 -0.55 -15.86 -11.98
CA ALA A 74 0.02 -16.57 -10.84
C ALA A 74 -0.56 -16.12 -9.48
N HIS A 75 -1.27 -14.99 -9.45
CA HIS A 75 -1.66 -14.32 -8.21
C HIS A 75 -3.16 -14.01 -8.10
N ILE A 76 -3.89 -14.09 -9.20
CA ILE A 76 -5.32 -13.86 -9.28
C ILE A 76 -6.00 -15.09 -9.90
N GLY A 77 -7.08 -15.52 -9.27
CA GLY A 77 -8.02 -16.52 -9.80
C GLY A 77 -9.43 -15.95 -9.91
N ALA A 78 -10.40 -16.80 -10.27
CA ALA A 78 -11.81 -16.50 -10.14
C ALA A 78 -12.53 -17.57 -9.31
N ASP A 79 -13.48 -17.15 -8.48
CA ASP A 79 -14.35 -18.08 -7.76
C ASP A 79 -15.49 -18.61 -8.64
N ASN A 80 -16.24 -19.59 -8.13
CA ASN A 80 -17.38 -20.19 -8.84
C ASN A 80 -18.53 -19.21 -9.12
N ASN A 81 -18.54 -18.04 -8.46
CA ASN A 81 -19.53 -16.99 -8.66
C ASN A 81 -19.05 -15.92 -9.65
N GLY A 82 -17.88 -16.11 -10.28
CA GLY A 82 -17.27 -15.19 -11.23
C GLY A 82 -16.68 -13.94 -10.60
N ASN A 83 -16.27 -13.98 -9.33
CA ASN A 83 -15.52 -12.89 -8.70
C ASN A 83 -14.02 -13.10 -8.88
N LEU A 84 -13.26 -12.04 -9.13
CA LEU A 84 -11.80 -12.05 -9.05
C LEU A 84 -11.35 -12.25 -7.60
N VAL A 85 -10.40 -13.17 -7.39
CA VAL A 85 -9.89 -13.54 -6.06
C VAL A 85 -8.37 -13.35 -6.03
N PRO A 86 -7.83 -12.47 -5.16
CA PRO A 86 -6.40 -12.32 -4.98
C PRO A 86 -5.80 -13.53 -4.24
N ASN A 87 -4.48 -13.73 -4.37
CA ASN A 87 -3.77 -14.88 -3.82
C ASN A 87 -4.36 -16.23 -4.29
N SER A 88 -4.85 -16.25 -5.52
CA SER A 88 -5.31 -17.45 -6.24
C SER A 88 -4.60 -17.50 -7.59
N SER A 89 -5.00 -18.39 -8.50
CA SER A 89 -4.34 -18.49 -9.81
C SER A 89 -5.32 -18.85 -10.91
N GLY A 90 -4.94 -18.57 -12.15
CA GLY A 90 -5.64 -19.07 -13.32
C GLY A 90 -6.77 -18.18 -13.84
N PHE A 91 -6.86 -16.92 -13.40
CA PHE A 91 -7.92 -16.02 -13.90
C PHE A 91 -7.83 -15.81 -15.42
N ALA A 92 -6.65 -15.94 -16.04
CA ALA A 92 -6.50 -15.75 -17.48
C ALA A 92 -7.33 -16.74 -18.31
N ASN A 93 -7.49 -17.97 -17.81
CA ASN A 93 -8.28 -19.03 -18.45
C ASN A 93 -9.76 -19.03 -18.01
N GLN A 94 -10.06 -18.34 -16.91
CA GLN A 94 -11.38 -18.27 -16.29
C GLN A 94 -12.12 -16.97 -16.64
N CYS A 95 -11.39 -15.95 -17.10
CA CYS A 95 -11.89 -14.62 -17.39
C CYS A 95 -11.49 -14.12 -18.78
N ARG A 96 -12.30 -13.21 -19.33
CA ARG A 96 -12.12 -12.56 -20.63
C ARG A 96 -12.32 -11.04 -20.51
N ASN A 97 -11.97 -10.30 -21.55
CA ASN A 97 -12.11 -8.84 -21.61
C ASN A 97 -11.39 -8.17 -20.43
N LYS A 98 -10.09 -8.45 -20.30
CA LYS A 98 -9.27 -7.97 -19.19
C LYS A 98 -8.85 -6.54 -19.49
N LEU A 99 -9.04 -5.64 -18.53
CA LEU A 99 -8.68 -4.23 -18.70
C LEU A 99 -8.27 -3.61 -17.38
N ILE A 100 -7.36 -2.62 -17.45
CA ILE A 100 -6.96 -1.82 -16.31
C ILE A 100 -7.72 -0.49 -16.33
N ILE A 101 -8.45 -0.21 -15.25
CA ILE A 101 -9.18 1.04 -15.05
C ILE A 101 -8.36 1.91 -14.12
N GLN A 102 -8.08 3.14 -14.54
CA GLN A 102 -7.53 4.16 -13.67
C GLN A 102 -8.69 4.84 -12.91
N LEU A 103 -8.71 4.65 -11.60
CA LEU A 103 -9.57 5.40 -10.69
C LEU A 103 -8.86 6.71 -10.33
N GLN A 104 -9.39 7.83 -10.78
CA GLN A 104 -8.89 9.13 -10.34
C GLN A 104 -9.43 9.47 -8.96
N SER A 105 -8.53 9.70 -8.00
CA SER A 105 -8.82 10.39 -6.75
C SER A 105 -8.22 11.80 -6.82
N SER A 106 -8.72 12.72 -5.98
CA SER A 106 -8.25 14.11 -5.94
C SER A 106 -6.75 14.25 -5.62
N THR A 107 -6.15 13.22 -5.02
CA THR A 107 -4.74 13.24 -4.59
C THR A 107 -3.87 12.17 -5.23
N ASN A 108 -4.45 11.08 -5.76
CA ASN A 108 -3.70 9.94 -6.33
C ASN A 108 -4.53 9.21 -7.38
N SER A 109 -3.85 8.58 -8.34
CA SER A 109 -4.48 7.59 -9.22
C SER A 109 -4.37 6.21 -8.58
N LEU A 110 -5.44 5.43 -8.60
CA LEU A 110 -5.43 4.01 -8.23
C LEU A 110 -5.79 3.18 -9.46
N PHE A 111 -5.41 1.91 -9.47
CA PHE A 111 -5.68 1.03 -10.61
C PHE A 111 -6.50 -0.19 -10.20
N GLU A 112 -7.59 -0.43 -10.92
CA GLU A 112 -8.42 -1.63 -10.82
C GLU A 112 -8.25 -2.52 -12.04
N LEU A 113 -8.21 -3.83 -11.81
CA LEU A 113 -8.40 -4.83 -12.86
C LEU A 113 -9.90 -5.12 -12.98
N GLU A 114 -10.45 -4.93 -14.16
CA GLU A 114 -11.79 -5.42 -14.52
C GLU A 114 -11.65 -6.62 -15.47
N ALA A 115 -12.45 -7.66 -15.22
CA ALA A 115 -12.57 -8.79 -16.13
C ALA A 115 -13.96 -9.44 -16.03
N SER A 116 -14.39 -10.06 -17.13
CA SER A 116 -15.58 -10.91 -17.15
C SER A 116 -15.20 -12.36 -16.87
N CYS A 117 -15.58 -12.90 -15.71
CA CYS A 117 -15.20 -14.25 -15.26
C CYS A 117 -16.35 -15.26 -15.35
N LYS A 118 -16.01 -16.52 -15.59
CA LYS A 118 -16.98 -17.63 -15.62
C LYS A 118 -17.64 -17.78 -14.25
N LYS A 119 -18.97 -17.77 -14.26
CA LYS A 119 -19.83 -18.11 -13.13
C LYS A 119 -20.54 -19.42 -13.43
N THR A 120 -20.47 -20.36 -12.49
CA THR A 120 -21.11 -21.67 -12.63
C THR A 120 -22.22 -21.79 -11.60
N SER A 121 -23.44 -22.00 -12.06
CA SER A 121 -24.62 -22.26 -11.21
C SER A 121 -25.31 -23.53 -11.68
N GLY A 122 -25.10 -24.62 -10.94
CA GLY A 122 -25.50 -25.97 -11.36
C GLY A 122 -24.81 -26.35 -12.67
N LYS A 123 -25.61 -26.68 -13.70
CA LYS A 123 -25.11 -27.03 -15.05
C LYS A 123 -24.98 -25.83 -16.01
N LYS A 124 -25.31 -24.61 -15.55
CA LYS A 124 -25.27 -23.41 -16.40
C LYS A 124 -23.99 -22.62 -16.16
N THR A 125 -23.33 -22.24 -17.25
CA THR A 125 -22.19 -21.31 -17.25
C THR A 125 -22.65 -19.96 -17.78
N SER A 126 -22.40 -18.90 -17.02
CA SER A 126 -22.56 -17.51 -17.46
C SER A 126 -21.27 -16.73 -17.21
N TRP A 127 -21.24 -15.47 -17.65
CA TRP A 127 -20.11 -14.57 -17.42
C TRP A 127 -20.57 -13.44 -16.51
N LYS A 128 -19.73 -13.07 -15.54
CA LYS A 128 -19.98 -11.97 -14.61
C LYS A 128 -18.78 -11.03 -14.65
N THR A 129 -19.03 -9.73 -14.81
CA THR A 129 -18.00 -8.71 -14.63
C THR A 129 -17.64 -8.58 -13.16
N SER A 130 -16.34 -8.59 -12.86
CA SER A 130 -15.78 -8.38 -11.53
C SER A 130 -14.61 -7.42 -11.63
N THR A 131 -14.44 -6.60 -10.59
CA THR A 131 -13.28 -5.73 -10.44
C THR A 131 -12.42 -6.16 -9.26
N LEU A 132 -11.14 -5.81 -9.29
CA LEU A 132 -10.19 -5.98 -8.20
C LEU A 132 -9.25 -4.78 -8.15
N LEU A 133 -9.19 -4.09 -7.02
CA LEU A 133 -8.22 -3.01 -6.79
C LEU A 133 -6.81 -3.57 -6.64
N ILE A 134 -6.09 -3.70 -7.76
CA ILE A 134 -4.74 -4.28 -7.83
C ILE A 134 -3.69 -3.42 -7.13
N ASP A 135 -3.97 -2.12 -6.96
CA ASP A 135 -3.09 -1.25 -6.17
C ASP A 135 -2.92 -1.72 -4.72
N ARG A 136 -3.88 -2.48 -4.17
CA ARG A 136 -3.73 -3.08 -2.82
C ARG A 136 -2.78 -4.28 -2.75
N TYR A 137 -2.43 -4.86 -3.89
CA TYR A 137 -1.70 -6.13 -3.98
C TYR A 137 -0.42 -6.02 -4.82
N LEU A 138 -0.14 -4.85 -5.37
CA LEU A 138 1.07 -4.57 -6.11
C LEU A 138 1.80 -3.44 -5.43
N LYS A 139 3.10 -3.62 -5.26
CA LYS A 139 4.02 -2.59 -4.82
C LYS A 139 5.13 -2.44 -5.86
N ASP A 140 5.73 -1.28 -5.87
CA ASP A 140 6.99 -1.06 -6.55
C ASP A 140 8.15 -1.31 -5.58
N VAL A 141 9.18 -2.00 -6.06
CA VAL A 141 10.44 -2.23 -5.36
C VAL A 141 11.58 -1.89 -6.31
N ASN A 142 12.02 -0.63 -6.25
CA ASN A 142 13.12 -0.11 -7.07
C ASN A 142 12.87 -0.34 -8.58
N GLY A 143 11.76 0.19 -9.09
CA GLY A 143 11.36 0.09 -10.50
C GLY A 143 10.81 -1.29 -10.91
N ARG A 144 10.42 -2.14 -9.95
CA ARG A 144 9.94 -3.51 -10.19
C ARG A 144 8.60 -3.76 -9.53
N LEU A 145 7.64 -4.22 -10.32
CA LEU A 145 6.35 -4.68 -9.81
C LEU A 145 6.52 -5.98 -9.01
N VAL A 146 6.03 -5.97 -7.77
CA VAL A 146 6.04 -7.14 -6.89
C VAL A 146 4.65 -7.36 -6.33
N TRP A 147 4.19 -8.61 -6.34
CA TRP A 147 2.95 -8.99 -5.67
C TRP A 147 3.14 -8.94 -4.15
N ASP A 148 2.27 -8.19 -3.49
CA ASP A 148 2.21 -8.07 -2.04
C ASP A 148 1.00 -8.85 -1.51
N SER A 149 1.27 -10.01 -0.93
CA SER A 149 0.26 -10.90 -0.34
C SER A 149 -0.27 -10.40 1.01
N CYS A 150 -0.04 -9.14 1.35
CA CYS A 150 -0.45 -8.53 2.60
C CYS A 150 -1.98 -8.53 2.72
N THR A 151 -2.51 -9.38 3.60
CA THR A 151 -3.92 -9.34 4.00
C THR A 151 -4.10 -8.17 4.95
N ARG A 152 -4.67 -7.04 4.49
CA ARG A 152 -5.22 -6.05 5.45
C ARG A 152 -6.30 -6.77 6.26
N ARG A 153 -6.00 -7.13 7.51
CA ARG A 153 -7.07 -7.38 8.48
C ARG A 153 -7.83 -6.06 8.56
N ARG A 154 -9.12 -6.07 8.19
CA ARG A 154 -10.03 -4.99 8.59
C ARG A 154 -9.87 -4.87 10.10
N SER A 155 -9.23 -3.80 10.56
CA SER A 155 -9.29 -3.46 11.97
C SER A 155 -10.75 -3.16 12.24
N LEU A 156 -11.43 -4.07 12.93
CA LEU A 156 -12.73 -3.82 13.53
C LEU A 156 -12.45 -2.92 14.75
N LEU A 157 -12.24 -1.63 14.49
CA LEU A 157 -12.24 -0.57 15.50
C LEU A 157 -13.26 0.47 15.07
#